data_AF-A0A6L3MKP6-F1
#
_entry.id   AF-A0A6L3MKP6-F1
#
_cell.length_a   1.000
_cell.length_b   1.000
_cell.length_c   1.000
_cell.angle_alpha   90.00
_cell.angle_beta   90.00
_cell.angle_gamma   90.00
#
_symmetry.space_group_name_H-M   'P 1'
#
loop_
_entity.id
_entity.type
_entity.pdbx_description
1 polymer ?
#
loop_
_entity_poly.entity_id
_entity_poly.type
_entity_poly.pdbx_seq_one_letter_code
_entity_poly.pdbx_strand_id
1 'polypeptide(L)'
;MVATPADDLAARKLLDRLAAHRVERQYDVAQDDAQSIGESLGVSGATVAYAGQGRFRVSGVVPDVARLRAAVERVRADVGPNVRAIDVDAHQSGDAPVPVAYSGMLEIGDVRYIETPDGVKHVFAGAPADGAPDLN
;
A
#
# COMPACT_ATOMS: atom_id res chain seq x y z
N MET A 1 -16.03 -12.96 -11.06
CA MET A 1 -14.69 -12.73 -11.65
C MET A 1 -13.88 -14.00 -11.56
N VAL A 2 -13.02 -14.21 -12.54
CA VAL A 2 -11.94 -15.21 -12.49
C VAL A 2 -10.61 -14.49 -12.28
N ALA A 3 -9.61 -15.16 -11.70
CA ALA A 3 -8.38 -14.49 -11.29
C ALA A 3 -7.49 -14.15 -12.50
N THR A 4 -7.31 -15.10 -13.41
CA THR A 4 -6.36 -14.99 -14.53
C THR A 4 -7.01 -15.27 -15.90
N PRO A 5 -6.37 -14.87 -17.01
CA PRO A 5 -6.82 -15.24 -18.36
C PRO A 5 -6.82 -16.76 -18.59
N ALA A 6 -5.94 -17.51 -17.91
CA ALA A 6 -5.94 -18.97 -17.98
C ALA A 6 -7.20 -19.57 -17.34
N ASP A 7 -7.66 -19.00 -16.22
CA ASP A 7 -8.90 -19.41 -15.57
C ASP A 7 -10.14 -19.08 -16.43
N ASP A 8 -10.12 -17.93 -17.13
CA ASP A 8 -11.15 -17.58 -18.12
C ASP A 8 -11.23 -18.64 -19.23
N LEU A 9 -10.09 -19.02 -19.80
CA LEU A 9 -10.04 -20.06 -20.83
C LEU A 9 -10.56 -21.41 -20.30
N ALA A 10 -10.19 -21.79 -19.07
CA ALA A 10 -10.66 -23.01 -18.44
C ALA A 10 -12.18 -22.98 -18.21
N ALA A 11 -12.71 -21.86 -17.73
CA ALA A 11 -14.13 -21.65 -17.49
C ALA A 11 -14.93 -21.71 -18.81
N ARG A 12 -14.46 -21.06 -19.88
CA ARG A 12 -15.09 -21.13 -21.21
C ARG A 12 -15.16 -22.56 -21.72
N LYS A 13 -14.06 -23.30 -21.69
CA LYS A 13 -14.02 -24.72 -22.09
C LYS A 13 -15.00 -25.58 -21.30
N LEU A 14 -15.18 -25.31 -20.01
CA LEU A 14 -16.15 -26.02 -19.19
C LEU A 14 -17.59 -25.70 -19.60
N LEU A 15 -17.91 -24.42 -19.73
CA LEU A 15 -19.26 -23.96 -20.12
C LEU A 15 -19.64 -24.45 -21.52
N ASP A 16 -18.71 -24.44 -22.46
CA ASP A 16 -18.92 -24.94 -23.82
C ASP A 16 -19.27 -26.43 -23.83
N ARG A 17 -18.59 -27.24 -23.02
CA ARG A 17 -18.91 -28.68 -22.89
C ARG A 17 -20.29 -28.92 -22.30
N LEU A 18 -20.74 -28.07 -21.37
CA LEU A 18 -21.99 -28.27 -20.65
C LEU A 18 -23.21 -27.73 -21.39
N ALA A 19 -23.05 -26.61 -22.10
CA ALA A 19 -24.18 -25.87 -22.67
C ALA A 19 -24.06 -25.63 -24.19
N ALA A 20 -23.01 -26.11 -24.85
CA ALA A 20 -22.78 -25.98 -26.29
C ALA A 20 -22.99 -24.52 -26.77
N HIS A 21 -22.27 -23.58 -26.14
CA HIS A 21 -22.31 -22.14 -26.43
C HIS A 21 -23.64 -21.43 -26.14
N ARG A 22 -24.54 -22.02 -25.35
CA ARG A 22 -25.81 -21.39 -24.94
C ARG A 22 -25.71 -20.52 -23.67
N VAL A 23 -24.50 -20.30 -23.14
CA VAL A 23 -24.27 -19.50 -21.93
C VAL A 23 -23.43 -18.29 -22.27
N GLU A 24 -23.91 -17.12 -21.87
CA GLU A 24 -23.18 -15.86 -21.96
C GLU A 24 -22.30 -15.65 -20.73
N ARG A 25 -21.09 -15.11 -20.94
CA ARG A 25 -20.15 -14.77 -19.86
C ARG A 25 -20.62 -13.50 -19.15
N GLN A 26 -20.86 -13.61 -17.85
CA GLN A 26 -21.26 -12.49 -16.98
C GLN A 26 -20.21 -12.20 -15.88
N TYR A 27 -18.93 -12.50 -16.13
CA TYR A 27 -17.83 -12.28 -15.19
C TYR A 27 -16.64 -11.63 -15.89
N ASP A 28 -15.80 -10.90 -15.16
CA ASP A 28 -14.55 -10.32 -15.68
C ASP A 28 -13.30 -11.12 -15.30
N VAL A 29 -12.17 -10.78 -15.94
CA VAL A 29 -10.84 -11.30 -15.59
C VAL A 29 -10.15 -10.27 -14.69
N ALA A 30 -9.92 -10.64 -13.44
CA ALA A 30 -9.42 -9.69 -12.46
C ALA A 30 -8.00 -9.18 -12.77
N GLN A 31 -7.17 -9.97 -13.44
CA GLN A 31 -5.85 -9.52 -13.89
C GLN A 31 -5.93 -8.39 -14.93
N ASP A 32 -6.86 -8.49 -15.88
CA ASP A 32 -7.07 -7.45 -16.91
C ASP A 32 -7.60 -6.17 -16.25
N ASP A 33 -8.55 -6.30 -15.32
CA ASP A 33 -9.07 -5.17 -14.55
C ASP A 33 -7.99 -4.52 -13.68
N ALA A 34 -7.13 -5.32 -13.03
CA ALA A 34 -6.02 -4.78 -12.23
C ALA A 34 -5.06 -3.95 -13.10
N GLN A 35 -4.76 -4.44 -14.30
CA GLN A 35 -3.92 -3.72 -15.26
C GLN A 35 -4.59 -2.42 -15.70
N SER A 36 -5.85 -2.46 -16.16
CA SER A 36 -6.58 -1.27 -16.60
C SER A 36 -6.78 -0.23 -15.50
N ILE A 37 -7.03 -0.67 -14.25
CA ILE A 37 -7.08 0.22 -13.08
C ILE A 37 -5.70 0.87 -12.90
N GLY A 38 -4.61 0.10 -12.90
CA GLY A 38 -3.25 0.62 -12.73
C GLY A 38 -2.87 1.67 -13.79
N GLU A 39 -3.18 1.39 -15.05
CA GLU A 39 -2.97 2.32 -16.17
C GLU A 39 -3.78 3.62 -16.00
N SER A 40 -5.03 3.50 -15.55
CA SER A 40 -5.94 4.63 -15.34
C SER A 40 -5.59 5.48 -14.11
N LEU A 41 -4.96 4.89 -13.08
CA LEU A 41 -4.44 5.63 -11.93
C LEU A 41 -3.32 6.60 -12.34
N GLY A 42 -2.41 6.15 -13.21
CA GLY A 42 -1.32 6.98 -13.73
C GLY A 42 -0.37 7.52 -12.63
N VAL A 43 -0.27 6.83 -11.49
CA VAL A 43 0.61 7.20 -10.37
C VAL A 43 1.81 6.26 -10.34
N SER A 44 3.00 6.81 -10.58
CA SER A 44 4.25 6.06 -10.50
C SER A 44 4.47 5.51 -9.09
N GLY A 45 4.92 4.26 -9.00
CA GLY A 45 5.18 3.56 -7.75
C GLY A 45 3.95 2.87 -7.14
N ALA A 46 2.76 3.05 -7.70
CA ALA A 46 1.57 2.29 -7.34
C ALA A 46 1.47 1.00 -8.16
N THR A 47 1.09 -0.10 -7.51
CA THR A 47 0.79 -1.39 -8.13
C THR A 47 -0.59 -1.85 -7.68
N VAL A 48 -1.37 -2.40 -8.61
CA VAL A 48 -2.72 -2.91 -8.35
C VAL A 48 -2.71 -4.42 -8.37
N ALA A 49 -3.31 -5.05 -7.36
CA ALA A 49 -3.44 -6.50 -7.26
C ALA A 49 -4.87 -6.90 -6.91
N TYR A 50 -5.34 -8.03 -7.45
CA TYR A 50 -6.62 -8.59 -7.10
C TYR A 50 -6.56 -9.28 -5.72
N ALA A 51 -7.44 -8.86 -4.81
CA ALA A 51 -7.54 -9.38 -3.44
C ALA A 51 -8.68 -10.41 -3.27
N GLY A 52 -9.35 -10.80 -4.37
CA GLY A 52 -10.48 -11.73 -4.34
C GLY A 52 -11.83 -11.03 -4.14
N GLN A 53 -12.92 -11.74 -4.46
CA GLN A 53 -14.30 -11.26 -4.27
C GLN A 53 -14.60 -9.89 -4.90
N GLY A 54 -13.99 -9.57 -6.05
CA GLY A 54 -14.13 -8.26 -6.68
C GLY A 54 -13.39 -7.12 -5.97
N ARG A 55 -12.51 -7.42 -5.02
CA ARG A 55 -11.70 -6.42 -4.31
C ARG A 55 -10.32 -6.30 -4.93
N PHE A 56 -9.81 -5.09 -5.00
CA PHE A 56 -8.48 -4.76 -5.49
C PHE A 56 -7.72 -4.00 -4.42
N ARG A 57 -6.40 -4.20 -4.35
CA ARG A 57 -5.50 -3.45 -3.47
C ARG A 57 -4.52 -2.67 -4.31
N VAL A 58 -4.41 -1.38 -4.03
CA VAL A 58 -3.39 -0.49 -4.57
C VAL A 58 -2.31 -0.33 -3.53
N SER A 59 -1.08 -0.70 -3.85
CA SER A 59 0.05 -0.69 -2.92
C SER A 59 1.31 -0.12 -3.54
N GLY A 60 2.30 0.20 -2.71
CA GLY A 60 3.61 0.68 -3.14
C GLY A 60 4.03 1.99 -2.50
N VAL A 61 5.15 2.54 -2.97
CA VAL A 61 5.71 3.80 -2.48
C VAL A 61 5.49 4.86 -3.55
N VAL A 62 4.68 5.86 -3.24
CA VAL A 62 4.21 6.89 -4.18
C VAL A 62 4.62 8.29 -3.76
N PRO A 63 4.80 9.25 -4.67
CA PRO A 63 5.19 10.63 -4.30
C PRO A 63 4.16 11.37 -3.43
N ASP A 64 2.87 11.04 -3.59
CA ASP A 64 1.75 11.71 -2.92
C ASP A 64 0.57 10.73 -2.76
N VAL A 65 0.28 10.33 -1.52
CA VAL A 65 -0.82 9.40 -1.21
C VAL A 65 -2.18 10.05 -1.37
N ALA A 66 -2.32 11.36 -1.12
CA ALA A 66 -3.58 12.07 -1.31
C ALA A 66 -3.96 12.11 -2.80
N ARG A 67 -2.98 12.38 -3.68
CA ARG A 67 -3.17 12.30 -5.13
C ARG A 67 -3.54 10.89 -5.58
N LEU A 68 -2.93 9.85 -5.01
CA LEU A 68 -3.30 8.46 -5.30
C LEU A 68 -4.76 8.19 -4.92
N ARG A 69 -5.19 8.57 -3.72
CA ARG A 69 -6.58 8.40 -3.26
C ARG A 69 -7.57 9.12 -4.18
N ALA A 70 -7.26 10.37 -4.57
CA ALA A 70 -8.10 11.11 -5.51
C ALA A 70 -8.16 10.45 -6.90
N ALA A 71 -7.08 9.81 -7.36
CA ALA A 71 -7.09 9.03 -8.60
C ALA A 71 -7.96 7.77 -8.47
N VAL A 72 -7.87 7.05 -7.35
CA VAL A 72 -8.71 5.87 -7.07
C VAL A 72 -10.19 6.22 -7.06
N GLU A 73 -10.58 7.34 -6.43
CA GLU A 73 -11.99 7.77 -6.42
C GLU A 73 -12.52 8.07 -7.83
N ARG A 74 -11.69 8.66 -8.71
CA ARG A 74 -12.07 8.88 -10.11
C ARG A 74 -12.24 7.57 -10.86
N VAL A 75 -11.24 6.67 -10.78
CA VAL A 75 -11.31 5.35 -11.44
C VAL A 75 -12.49 4.52 -10.94
N ARG A 76 -12.85 4.65 -9.65
CA ARG A 76 -14.00 3.96 -9.06
C ARG A 76 -15.33 4.30 -9.74
N ALA A 77 -15.46 5.49 -10.34
CA ALA A 77 -16.65 5.89 -11.09
C ALA A 77 -16.72 5.22 -12.47
N ASP A 78 -15.59 4.77 -13.01
CA ASP A 78 -15.46 4.25 -14.38
C ASP A 78 -15.41 2.72 -14.45
N VAL A 79 -15.15 2.04 -13.33
CA VAL A 79 -15.08 0.57 -13.27
C VAL A 79 -16.47 -0.09 -13.18
N GLY A 80 -16.59 -1.26 -13.80
CA GLY A 80 -17.84 -2.02 -13.85
C GLY A 80 -18.26 -2.65 -12.52
N PRO A 81 -19.49 -3.20 -12.44
CA PRO A 81 -20.11 -3.70 -11.20
C PRO A 81 -19.41 -4.92 -10.58
N ASN A 82 -18.52 -5.59 -11.31
CA ASN A 82 -17.73 -6.70 -10.78
C ASN A 82 -16.57 -6.24 -9.87
N VAL A 83 -16.15 -4.97 -9.99
CA VAL A 83 -15.20 -4.32 -9.08
C VAL A 83 -15.96 -3.77 -7.87
N ARG A 84 -15.89 -4.48 -6.75
CA ARG A 84 -16.64 -4.16 -5.52
C ARG A 84 -15.92 -3.17 -4.61
N ALA A 85 -14.59 -3.23 -4.56
CA ALA A 85 -13.77 -2.34 -3.73
C ALA A 85 -12.38 -2.15 -4.30
N ILE A 86 -11.80 -0.97 -4.07
CA ILE A 86 -10.40 -0.65 -4.35
C ILE A 86 -9.82 -0.05 -3.07
N ASP A 87 -9.01 -0.83 -2.36
CA ASP A 87 -8.40 -0.44 -1.09
C ASP A 87 -6.99 0.13 -1.34
N VAL A 88 -6.65 1.25 -0.67
CA VAL A 88 -5.33 1.89 -0.80
C VAL A 88 -4.47 1.60 0.41
N ASP A 89 -3.37 0.89 0.16
CA ASP A 89 -2.33 0.46 1.10
C ASP A 89 -0.94 0.88 0.58
N ALA A 90 -0.77 2.20 0.41
CA ALA A 90 0.43 2.80 -0.17
C ALA A 90 1.05 3.82 0.79
N HIS A 91 2.38 3.95 0.72
CA HIS A 91 3.18 4.87 1.54
C HIS A 91 3.72 6.02 0.70
N GLN A 92 3.90 7.19 1.32
CA GLN A 92 4.44 8.35 0.63
C GLN A 92 5.98 8.33 0.63
N SER A 93 6.60 8.57 -0.53
CA SER A 93 8.04 8.79 -0.66
C SER A 93 8.46 9.99 0.19
N GLY A 94 9.23 9.76 1.25
CA GLY A 94 9.62 10.79 2.23
C GLY A 94 9.07 10.57 3.64
N ASP A 95 8.18 9.58 3.83
CA ASP A 95 7.72 9.12 5.15
C ASP A 95 8.59 7.96 5.70
N ALA A 96 9.64 7.57 4.97
CA ALA A 96 10.68 6.73 5.55
C ALA A 96 11.35 7.57 6.66
N PRO A 97 11.41 7.10 7.92
CA PRO A 97 12.25 7.74 8.91
C PRO A 97 13.63 7.81 8.29
N VAL A 98 14.16 9.02 8.11
CA VAL A 98 15.56 9.19 7.72
C VAL A 98 16.34 8.37 8.75
N PRO A 99 17.04 7.29 8.37
CA PRO A 99 17.94 6.65 9.30
C PRO A 99 18.95 7.74 9.62
N VAL A 100 18.87 8.31 10.82
CA VAL A 100 19.88 9.27 11.27
C VAL A 100 21.16 8.46 11.30
N ALA A 101 22.00 8.64 10.28
CA ALA A 101 23.30 8.00 10.22
C ALA A 101 24.12 8.64 11.35
N TYR A 102 24.21 7.96 12.49
CA TYR A 102 24.95 8.46 13.64
C TYR A 102 26.45 8.30 13.37
N SER A 103 27.17 9.43 13.30
CA SER A 103 28.63 9.45 13.18
C SER A 103 29.31 8.97 14.46
N GLY A 104 28.60 9.05 15.60
CA GLY A 104 29.04 8.56 16.90
C GLY A 104 28.01 8.88 18.00
N MET A 105 27.84 7.94 18.94
CA MET A 105 27.04 8.12 20.15
C MET A 105 27.98 7.98 21.35
N LEU A 106 28.00 8.99 22.23
CA LEU A 106 28.75 8.94 23.48
C LEU A 106 27.78 9.23 24.63
N GLU A 107 27.73 8.30 25.59
CA GLU A 107 26.92 8.40 26.80
C GLU A 107 27.87 8.57 27.98
N ILE A 108 27.75 9.67 28.71
CA ILE A 108 28.55 9.96 29.91
C ILE A 108 27.57 10.35 31.02
N GLY A 109 27.38 9.45 31.99
CA GLY A 109 26.40 9.65 33.07
C GLY A 109 24.99 9.84 32.51
N ASP A 110 24.30 10.90 32.95
CA ASP A 110 22.95 11.25 32.50
C ASP A 110 22.92 12.09 31.22
N VAL A 111 24.04 12.24 30.51
CA VAL A 111 24.12 13.08 29.31
C VAL A 111 24.31 12.21 28.07
N ARG A 112 23.37 12.33 27.14
CA ARG A 112 23.43 11.71 25.81
C ARG A 112 23.84 12.75 24.78
N TYR A 113 24.92 12.46 24.07
CA TYR A 113 25.41 13.26 22.95
C TYR A 113 25.12 12.56 21.62
N ILE A 114 24.57 13.32 20.66
CA ILE A 114 24.33 12.86 19.29
C ILE A 114 24.91 13.87 18.30
N GLU A 115 25.70 13.40 17.35
CA GLU A 115 26.19 14.19 16.22
C GLU A 115 25.64 13.65 14.91
N THR A 116 25.00 14.52 14.13
CA THR A 116 24.51 14.20 12.79
C THR A 116 25.64 14.39 11.75
N PRO A 117 25.54 13.79 10.55
CA PRO A 117 26.55 13.92 9.49
C PRO A 117 26.79 15.36 9.04
N ASP A 118 25.80 16.22 9.26
CA ASP A 118 25.83 17.65 8.93
C ASP A 118 26.61 18.48 9.97
N GLY A 119 27.17 17.81 11.00
CA GLY A 119 27.97 18.42 12.07
C GLY A 119 27.14 19.04 13.19
N VAL A 120 25.81 18.85 13.21
CA VAL A 120 24.94 19.38 14.26
C VAL A 120 25.03 18.50 15.50
N LYS A 121 25.21 19.15 16.66
CA LYS A 121 25.39 18.50 17.96
C LYS A 121 24.13 18.65 18.80
N HIS A 122 23.53 17.53 19.17
CA HIS A 122 22.39 17.49 20.09
C HIS A 122 22.84 16.96 21.43
N VAL A 123 22.51 17.69 22.50
CA VAL A 123 22.80 17.32 23.89
C VAL A 123 21.46 17.10 24.60
N PHE A 124 21.27 15.89 25.12
CA PHE A 124 20.13 15.55 25.95
C PHE A 124 20.62 15.36 27.38
N ALA A 125 20.09 16.16 28.31
CA ALA A 125 20.23 15.89 29.73
C ALA A 125 19.08 14.94 30.15
N GLY A 126 19.43 13.83 30.79
CA GLY A 126 18.47 12.91 31.40
C GLY A 126 17.67 13.65 32.47
N ALA A 127 16.34 13.49 32.44
CA ALA A 127 15.50 13.99 33.52
C ALA A 127 15.86 13.26 34.82
N PRO A 128 15.96 13.95 35.96
CA PRO A 128 16.09 13.28 37.24
C PRO A 128 14.84 12.40 37.47
N ALA A 129 15.04 11.19 38.00
CA ALA A 129 13.95 10.32 38.38
C ALA A 129 13.05 11.04 39.41
N ASP A 130 11.83 11.37 39.00
CA ASP A 130 10.79 11.90 39.89
C ASP A 130 10.63 10.98 41.11
N GLY A 131 10.63 11.60 42.29
CA GLY A 131 10.62 10.94 43.57
C GLY A 131 9.44 9.98 43.77
N ALA A 132 9.76 8.78 44.23
CA ALA A 132 8.78 7.83 44.76
C ALA A 132 8.10 8.43 46.01
N PRO A 133 6.76 8.41 46.13
CA PRO A 133 6.10 8.73 47.39
C PRO A 133 6.26 7.57 48.38
N ASP A 134 6.79 7.92 49.55
CA ASP A 134 6.97 7.03 50.71
C ASP A 134 5.60 6.66 51.33
N LEU A 135 5.48 5.41 51.78
CA LEU A 135 4.26 4.84 52.38
C LEU A 135 4.12 5.26 53.85
N ASN A 136 2.94 5.74 54.24
CA ASN A 136 2.42 5.61 55.61
C ASN A 136 0.90 5.47 55.61
#